data_AF-A0A0K8TZ16-F1
#
_entry.id   AF-A0A0K8TZ16-F1
#
_cell.length_a   1.000
_cell.length_b   1.000
_cell.length_c   1.000
_cell.angle_alpha   90.00
_cell.angle_beta   90.00
_cell.angle_gamma   90.00
#
_symmetry.space_group_name_H-M   'P 1'
#
loop_
_entity.id
_entity.type
_entity.pdbx_description
1 polymer ?
#
loop_
_entity_poly.entity_id
_entity_poly.type
_entity_poly.pdbx_seq_one_letter_code
_entity_poly.pdbx_strand_id
1 'polypeptide(L)'
;MYMIFLLVYMVLLPVQIYAVRLQKHPVTRLFTLSLASEFVSLAFITAHLIKFAINGVGMPNMQTAGDILDIFSRTTFMLILLLLAKGWAVTRQQINRTGWIILMSIWVPYCAFQMFLYVWDKTEVDIISDIDEYQTWPGWIVLILRTSFMTWFLYELRNTMKYEHSTKKTGFLAAPGRF
;
A
#
# COMPACT_ATOMS: atom_id res chain seq x y z
N MET A 1 -9.43 -10.49 -16.04
CA MET A 1 -9.25 -9.18 -15.36
C MET A 1 -7.77 -8.80 -15.20
N TYR A 2 -6.88 -9.66 -14.72
CA TYR A 2 -5.44 -9.38 -14.53
C TYR A 2 -4.70 -8.84 -15.77
N MET A 3 -5.03 -9.34 -16.96
CA MET A 3 -4.41 -8.86 -18.22
C MET A 3 -4.72 -7.38 -18.52
N ILE A 4 -5.90 -6.89 -18.13
CA ILE A 4 -6.29 -5.48 -18.32
C ILE A 4 -5.51 -4.60 -17.34
N PHE A 5 -5.37 -5.05 -16.09
CA PHE A 5 -4.53 -4.37 -15.11
C PHE A 5 -3.08 -4.28 -15.58
N LEU A 6 -2.51 -5.34 -16.16
CA LEU A 6 -1.14 -5.32 -16.68
C LEU A 6 -0.94 -4.22 -17.74
N LEU A 7 -1.89 -4.07 -18.67
CA LEU A 7 -1.83 -3.01 -19.69
C LEU A 7 -1.93 -1.61 -19.08
N VAL A 8 -2.78 -1.41 -18.08
CA VAL A 8 -2.94 -0.13 -17.38
C VAL A 8 -1.66 0.22 -16.59
N TYR A 9 -1.08 -0.74 -15.88
CA TYR A 9 0.17 -0.53 -15.14
C TYR A 9 1.39 -0.31 -16.05
N MET A 10 1.39 -0.88 -17.26
CA MET A 10 2.43 -0.63 -18.26
C MET A 10 2.50 0.85 -18.67
N VAL A 11 1.36 1.55 -18.67
CA VAL A 11 1.29 2.99 -18.98
C VAL A 11 1.54 3.86 -17.75
N LEU A 12 1.02 3.47 -16.57
CA LEU A 12 1.18 4.24 -15.33
C LEU A 12 2.63 4.31 -14.83
N LEU A 13 3.38 3.20 -14.91
CA LEU A 13 4.77 3.14 -14.45
C LEU A 13 5.70 4.17 -15.08
N PRO A 14 5.81 4.30 -16.43
CA PRO A 14 6.69 5.28 -17.04
C PRO A 14 6.26 6.72 -16.71
N VAL A 15 4.97 6.98 -16.57
CA VAL A 15 4.45 8.29 -16.13
C VAL A 15 4.88 8.62 -14.70
N GLN A 16 4.82 7.66 -13.77
CA GLN A 16 5.28 7.85 -12.40
C GLN A 16 6.81 7.94 -12.29
N ILE A 17 7.55 7.19 -13.11
CA ILE A 17 9.01 7.32 -13.18
C ILE A 17 9.39 8.72 -13.66
N TYR A 18 8.67 9.26 -14.65
CA TYR A 18 8.86 10.64 -15.11
C TYR A 18 8.57 11.65 -13.98
N ALA A 19 7.48 11.48 -13.22
CA ALA A 19 7.14 12.33 -12.09
C ALA A 19 8.20 12.28 -10.95
N VAL A 20 8.74 11.09 -10.64
CA VAL A 20 9.82 10.91 -9.64
C VAL A 20 11.11 11.58 -10.06
N ARG A 21 11.46 11.57 -11.35
CA ARG A 21 12.64 12.26 -11.85
C ARG A 21 12.55 13.76 -11.60
N LEU A 22 11.34 14.32 -11.66
CA LEU A 22 11.10 15.75 -11.43
C LEU A 22 11.04 16.12 -9.94
N GLN A 23 10.54 15.22 -9.08
CA GLN A 23 10.36 15.45 -7.64
C GLN A 23 11.24 14.49 -6.81
N LYS A 24 12.36 14.98 -6.27
CA LYS A 24 13.26 14.21 -5.37
C LYS A 24 12.71 14.06 -3.94
N HIS A 25 11.42 13.77 -3.78
CA HIS A 25 10.83 13.50 -2.47
C HIS A 25 10.93 12.00 -2.13
N PRO A 26 11.29 11.64 -0.88
CA PRO A 26 11.42 10.24 -0.46
C PRO A 26 10.09 9.48 -0.56
N VAL A 27 8.96 10.17 -0.40
CA VAL A 27 7.61 9.60 -0.56
C VAL A 27 7.38 9.13 -1.99
N THR A 28 7.76 9.94 -2.98
CA THR A 28 7.58 9.61 -4.39
C THR A 28 8.41 8.39 -4.79
N ARG A 29 9.60 8.20 -4.19
CA ARG A 29 10.41 6.99 -4.35
C ARG A 29 9.73 5.73 -3.79
N LEU A 30 9.16 5.80 -2.58
CA LEU A 30 8.39 4.70 -2.00
C LEU A 30 7.17 4.36 -2.85
N PHE A 31 6.50 5.37 -3.41
CA PHE A 31 5.36 5.17 -4.30
C PHE A 31 5.74 4.49 -5.62
N THR A 32 6.88 4.86 -6.22
CA THR A 32 7.38 4.11 -7.37
C THR A 32 7.80 2.69 -7.01
N LEU A 33 8.32 2.46 -5.80
CA LEU A 33 8.67 1.13 -5.34
C LEU A 33 7.43 0.25 -5.19
N SER A 34 6.35 0.75 -4.58
CA SER A 34 5.09 0.00 -4.47
C SER A 34 4.54 -0.32 -5.86
N LEU A 35 4.47 0.69 -6.74
CA LEU A 35 3.92 0.47 -8.09
C LEU A 35 4.75 -0.52 -8.91
N ALA A 36 6.08 -0.45 -8.81
CA ALA A 36 6.97 -1.39 -9.48
C ALA A 36 6.77 -2.81 -8.94
N SER A 37 6.66 -2.97 -7.61
CA SER A 37 6.38 -4.28 -7.00
C SER A 37 5.02 -4.85 -7.42
N GLU A 38 4.00 -4.01 -7.54
CA GLU A 38 2.67 -4.42 -8.03
C GLU A 38 2.70 -4.89 -9.47
N PHE A 39 3.41 -4.16 -10.33
CA PHE A 39 3.56 -4.55 -11.73
C PHE A 39 4.29 -5.88 -11.86
N VAL A 40 5.37 -6.08 -11.09
CA VAL A 40 6.09 -7.35 -11.07
C VAL A 40 5.17 -8.47 -10.57
N SER A 41 4.43 -8.26 -9.49
CA SER A 41 3.43 -9.22 -9.00
C SER A 41 2.42 -9.62 -10.10
N LEU A 42 1.79 -8.62 -10.73
CA LEU A 42 0.81 -8.84 -11.79
C LEU A 42 1.42 -9.57 -12.99
N ALA A 43 2.67 -9.27 -13.35
CA ALA A 43 3.38 -9.97 -14.41
C ALA A 43 3.61 -11.45 -14.06
N PHE A 44 4.00 -11.76 -12.82
CA PHE A 44 4.19 -13.13 -12.35
C PHE A 44 2.87 -13.92 -12.32
N ILE A 45 1.79 -13.33 -11.78
CA ILE A 45 0.45 -13.95 -11.74
C ILE A 45 -0.10 -14.16 -13.15
N THR A 46 0.08 -13.18 -14.04
CA THR A 46 -0.39 -13.28 -15.43
C THR A 46 0.41 -14.32 -16.21
N ALA A 47 1.73 -14.39 -16.03
CA ALA A 47 2.58 -15.40 -16.65
C ALA A 47 2.20 -16.82 -16.17
N HIS A 48 1.91 -16.97 -14.88
CA HIS A 48 1.37 -18.21 -14.31
C HIS A 48 0.06 -18.62 -15.01
N LEU A 49 -0.90 -17.69 -15.09
CA LEU A 49 -2.22 -17.95 -15.67
C LEU A 49 -2.14 -18.29 -17.16
N ILE A 50 -1.25 -17.63 -17.92
CA ILE A 50 -1.01 -17.95 -19.33
C ILE A 50 -0.44 -19.36 -19.48
N LYS A 51 0.55 -19.74 -18.67
CA LYS A 51 1.10 -21.11 -18.69
C LYS A 51 0.07 -22.15 -18.25
N PHE A 52 -0.74 -21.84 -17.26
CA PHE A 52 -1.84 -22.69 -16.82
C PHE A 52 -2.88 -22.88 -17.94
N ALA A 53 -3.23 -21.82 -18.67
CA ALA A 53 -4.17 -21.89 -19.79
C ALA A 53 -3.66 -22.75 -20.96
N ILE A 54 -2.35 -22.81 -21.19
CA ILE A 54 -1.74 -23.58 -22.29
C ILE A 54 -1.49 -25.05 -21.88
N ASN A 55 -0.95 -25.28 -20.69
CA ASN A 55 -0.46 -26.60 -20.27
C ASN A 55 -1.34 -27.29 -19.22
N GLY A 56 -2.35 -26.61 -18.66
CA GLY A 56 -3.23 -27.12 -17.60
C GLY A 56 -2.58 -27.33 -16.22
N VAL A 57 -1.24 -27.31 -16.12
CA VAL A 57 -0.51 -27.66 -14.88
C VAL A 57 -0.03 -26.44 -14.08
N GLY A 58 0.09 -25.26 -14.71
CA GLY A 58 0.50 -24.04 -14.00
C GLY A 58 1.88 -24.15 -13.33
N MET A 59 2.22 -23.15 -12.51
CA MET A 59 3.45 -23.05 -11.71
C MET A 59 3.12 -22.41 -10.36
N PRO A 60 2.73 -23.20 -9.33
CA PRO A 60 2.22 -22.67 -8.06
C PRO A 60 3.23 -21.76 -7.34
N ASN A 61 4.53 -22.04 -7.47
CA ASN A 61 5.59 -21.19 -6.89
C ASN A 61 5.59 -19.75 -7.45
N MET A 62 5.23 -19.60 -8.73
CA MET A 62 5.21 -18.31 -9.42
C MET A 62 3.99 -17.49 -8.99
N GLN A 63 2.88 -18.17 -8.73
CA GLN A 63 1.68 -17.56 -8.15
C GLN A 63 1.95 -17.09 -6.72
N THR A 64 2.51 -17.94 -5.86
CA THR A 64 2.85 -17.58 -4.48
C THR A 64 3.80 -16.39 -4.42
N ALA A 65 4.82 -16.34 -5.29
CA ALA A 65 5.73 -15.19 -5.37
C ALA A 65 5.00 -13.90 -5.79
N GLY A 66 4.07 -14.01 -6.74
CA GLY A 66 3.20 -12.91 -7.16
C GLY A 66 2.34 -12.39 -6.01
N ASP A 67 1.67 -13.29 -5.29
CA ASP A 67 0.79 -12.95 -4.17
C ASP A 67 1.55 -12.22 -3.04
N ILE A 68 2.76 -12.68 -2.72
CA ILE A 68 3.62 -12.03 -1.71
C ILE A 68 4.01 -10.61 -2.15
N LEU A 69 4.40 -10.42 -3.42
CA LEU A 69 4.73 -9.11 -3.98
C LEU A 69 3.51 -8.17 -4.03
N ASP A 70 2.32 -8.72 -4.25
CA ASP A 70 1.06 -7.97 -4.22
C ASP A 70 0.75 -7.45 -2.81
N ILE A 71 0.88 -8.33 -1.80
CA ILE A 71 0.75 -7.97 -0.38
C ILE A 71 1.76 -6.88 -0.01
N PHE A 72 3.01 -7.02 -0.46
CA PHE A 72 4.05 -6.04 -0.23
C PHE A 72 3.68 -4.68 -0.83
N SER A 73 3.26 -4.63 -2.10
CA SER A 73 2.84 -3.40 -2.75
C SER A 73 1.71 -2.71 -1.99
N ARG A 74 0.65 -3.46 -1.65
CA ARG A 74 -0.52 -2.94 -0.94
C ARG A 74 -0.18 -2.35 0.42
N THR A 75 0.65 -3.05 1.20
CA THR A 75 1.05 -2.59 2.53
C THR A 75 1.92 -1.34 2.46
N THR A 76 2.84 -1.27 1.49
CA THR A 76 3.64 -0.06 1.24
C THR A 76 2.79 1.11 0.75
N PHE A 77 1.82 0.87 -0.14
CA PHE A 77 0.91 1.92 -0.61
C PHE A 77 0.05 2.49 0.52
N MET A 78 -0.49 1.63 1.38
CA MET A 78 -1.29 2.09 2.52
C MET A 78 -0.46 2.87 3.53
N LEU A 79 0.81 2.49 3.74
CA LEU A 79 1.75 3.25 4.54
C LEU A 79 2.00 4.65 3.96
N ILE A 80 2.16 4.77 2.64
CA ILE A 80 2.35 6.07 1.97
C ILE A 80 1.14 6.98 2.20
N LEU A 81 -0.07 6.44 2.07
CA LEU A 81 -1.30 7.19 2.36
C LEU A 81 -1.29 7.72 3.80
N LEU A 82 -0.94 6.88 4.78
CA LEU A 82 -0.83 7.31 6.18
C LEU A 82 0.20 8.44 6.37
N LEU A 83 1.36 8.35 5.71
CA LEU A 83 2.40 9.38 5.78
C LEU A 83 1.96 10.71 5.17
N LEU A 84 1.22 10.65 4.06
CA LEU A 84 0.59 11.82 3.45
C LEU A 84 -0.44 12.43 4.40
N ALA A 85 -1.27 11.61 5.05
CA ALA A 85 -2.29 12.04 5.98
C ALA A 85 -1.71 12.78 7.20
N LYS A 86 -0.61 12.28 7.76
CA LYS A 86 0.05 12.86 8.95
C LYS A 86 0.77 14.19 8.66
N GLY A 87 0.98 14.55 7.38
CA GLY A 87 1.74 15.74 6.96
C GLY A 87 3.24 15.70 7.26
N TRP A 88 3.71 14.77 8.11
CA TRP A 88 5.11 14.59 8.49
C TRP A 88 6.04 14.36 7.29
N ALA A 89 5.58 13.66 6.26
CA ALA A 89 6.37 13.37 5.07
C ALA A 89 6.22 14.40 3.94
N VAL A 90 5.19 15.27 4.01
CA VAL A 90 4.87 16.26 2.97
C VAL A 90 5.57 17.60 3.25
N THR A 91 5.66 18.04 4.51
CA THR A 91 6.21 19.38 4.82
C THR A 91 7.71 19.38 5.13
N ARG A 92 8.30 18.24 5.52
CA ARG A 92 9.76 18.11 5.67
C ARG A 92 10.35 17.40 4.46
N GLN A 93 11.03 18.16 3.60
CA GLN A 93 11.83 17.65 2.46
C GLN A 93 12.88 16.60 2.86
N GLN A 94 13.17 16.44 4.16
CA GLN A 94 14.04 15.41 4.71
C GLN A 94 13.28 14.60 5.77
N ILE A 95 13.06 13.32 5.48
CA ILE A 95 12.76 12.35 6.52
C ILE A 95 14.03 12.24 7.37
N ASN A 96 14.03 12.82 8.57
CA ASN A 96 15.11 12.59 9.53
C ASN A 96 15.23 11.08 9.80
N ARG A 97 16.45 10.60 10.11
CA ARG A 97 16.68 9.18 10.45
C ARG A 97 15.64 8.63 11.44
N THR A 98 15.24 9.42 12.42
CA THR A 98 14.20 9.06 13.41
C THR A 98 12.84 8.80 12.76
N GLY A 99 12.42 9.62 11.78
CA GLY A 99 11.17 9.41 11.05
C GLY A 99 11.19 8.17 10.17
N TRP A 100 12.35 7.86 9.57
CA TRP A 100 12.54 6.63 8.80
C TRP A 100 12.49 5.38 9.70
N ILE A 101 13.11 5.44 10.88
CA ILE A 101 13.08 4.35 11.86
C ILE A 101 11.66 4.12 12.38
N ILE A 102 10.90 5.17 12.71
CA ILE A 102 9.51 5.05 13.14
C ILE A 102 8.66 4.43 12.03
N LEU A 103 8.84 4.87 10.78
CA LEU A 103 8.14 4.33 9.62
C LEU A 103 8.42 2.83 9.44
N MET A 104 9.69 2.43 9.49
CA MET A 104 10.07 1.02 9.41
C MET A 104 9.55 0.21 10.60
N SER A 105 9.55 0.80 11.80
CA SER A 105 9.03 0.17 13.02
C SER A 105 7.52 -0.09 12.95
N ILE A 106 6.74 0.74 12.24
CA ILE A 106 5.29 0.50 12.04
C ILE A 106 5.07 -0.45 10.85
N TRP A 107 5.82 -0.28 9.77
CA TRP A 107 5.61 -1.02 8.53
C TRP A 107 6.05 -2.48 8.62
N VAL A 108 7.18 -2.79 9.26
CA VAL A 108 7.69 -4.17 9.41
C VAL A 108 6.68 -5.09 10.13
N PRO A 109 6.15 -4.75 11.33
CA PRO A 109 5.18 -5.62 12.00
C PRO A 109 3.85 -5.68 11.24
N TYR A 110 3.44 -4.60 10.57
CA TYR A 110 2.24 -4.64 9.72
C TYR A 110 2.40 -5.59 8.53
N CYS A 111 3.53 -5.50 7.83
CA CYS A 111 3.86 -6.42 6.74
C CYS A 111 3.99 -7.86 7.23
N ALA A 112 4.63 -8.08 8.38
CA ALA A 112 4.78 -9.41 8.98
C ALA A 112 3.43 -10.01 9.38
N PHE A 113 2.53 -9.23 9.97
CA PHE A 113 1.19 -9.68 10.33
C PHE A 113 0.35 -10.02 9.10
N GLN A 114 0.43 -9.21 8.05
CA GLN A 114 -0.27 -9.49 6.79
C GLN A 114 0.28 -10.75 6.09
N MET A 115 1.60 -10.96 6.15
CA MET A 115 2.26 -12.17 5.65
C MET A 115 1.87 -13.41 6.46
N PHE A 116 1.80 -13.29 7.79
CA PHE A 116 1.34 -14.36 8.66
C PHE A 116 -0.09 -14.78 8.34
N LEU A 117 -1.01 -13.81 8.16
CA LEU A 117 -2.39 -14.11 7.76
C LEU A 117 -2.46 -14.79 6.39
N TYR A 118 -1.61 -14.41 5.44
CA TYR A 118 -1.52 -15.05 4.14
C TYR A 118 -1.01 -16.49 4.22
N VAL A 119 0.01 -16.76 5.04
CA VAL A 119 0.49 -18.13 5.28
C VAL A 119 -0.58 -18.95 5.98
N TRP A 120 -1.24 -18.39 6.99
CA TRP A 120 -2.34 -19.04 7.72
C TRP A 120 -3.46 -19.45 6.77
N ASP A 121 -3.90 -18.53 5.92
CA ASP A 121 -4.90 -18.78 4.88
C ASP A 121 -4.48 -19.93 3.96
N LYS A 122 -3.26 -19.91 3.42
CA LYS A 122 -2.75 -21.01 2.58
C LYS A 122 -2.67 -22.35 3.32
N THR A 123 -2.30 -22.36 4.60
CA THR A 123 -2.16 -23.60 5.38
C THR A 123 -3.49 -24.21 5.82
N GLU A 124 -4.52 -23.38 6.08
CA GLU A 124 -5.84 -23.85 6.48
C GLU A 124 -6.67 -24.28 5.26
N VAL A 125 -6.53 -23.57 4.13
CA VAL A 125 -7.27 -23.84 2.89
C VAL A 125 -6.80 -25.13 2.19
N ASP A 126 -5.53 -25.53 2.30
CA ASP A 126 -5.05 -26.82 1.74
C ASP A 126 -5.64 -28.06 2.47
N ILE A 127 -6.32 -27.88 3.62
CA ILE A 127 -6.91 -28.98 4.41
C ILE A 127 -8.42 -29.17 4.11
N ILE A 128 -9.11 -28.18 3.56
CA ILE A 128 -10.58 -28.19 3.42
C ILE A 128 -10.97 -27.91 1.97
N SER A 129 -11.30 -28.96 1.22
CA SER A 129 -11.82 -28.83 -0.14
C SER A 129 -13.13 -28.02 -0.18
N ASP A 130 -13.22 -27.14 -1.18
CA ASP A 130 -14.46 -26.68 -1.84
C ASP A 130 -15.49 -25.94 -0.98
N ILE A 131 -15.06 -24.89 -0.28
CA ILE A 131 -15.98 -23.90 0.32
C ILE A 131 -15.43 -22.50 0.07
N ASP A 132 -16.29 -21.60 -0.43
CA ASP A 132 -15.96 -20.24 -0.86
C ASP A 132 -14.94 -19.51 0.06
N GLU A 133 -13.98 -18.84 -0.57
CA GLU A 133 -12.91 -17.97 -0.02
C GLU A 133 -13.40 -16.87 0.98
N TYR A 134 -14.72 -16.77 1.16
CA TYR A 134 -15.41 -15.84 2.07
C TYR A 134 -15.95 -16.47 3.37
N GLN A 135 -15.83 -17.80 3.55
CA GLN A 135 -16.22 -18.50 4.79
C GLN A 135 -15.06 -18.73 5.77
N THR A 136 -13.83 -18.44 5.38
CA THR A 136 -12.64 -18.65 6.21
C THR A 136 -12.40 -17.49 7.18
N TRP A 137 -12.14 -17.83 8.45
CA TRP A 137 -11.74 -16.90 9.52
C TRP A 137 -10.61 -15.93 9.14
N PRO A 138 -9.53 -16.33 8.42
CA PRO A 138 -8.46 -15.41 8.01
C PRO A 138 -8.95 -14.25 7.14
N GLY A 139 -9.87 -14.49 6.20
CA GLY A 139 -10.40 -13.44 5.32
C GLY A 139 -11.11 -12.32 6.07
N TRP A 140 -11.94 -12.66 7.07
CA TRP A 140 -12.60 -11.68 7.94
C TRP A 140 -11.62 -10.85 8.74
N ILE A 141 -10.55 -11.47 9.27
CA ILE A 141 -9.51 -10.76 10.02
C ILE A 141 -8.80 -9.75 9.11
N VAL A 142 -8.46 -10.13 7.88
CA VAL A 142 -7.86 -9.21 6.89
C VAL A 142 -8.80 -8.03 6.58
N LEU A 143 -10.10 -8.28 6.43
CA LEU A 143 -11.09 -7.22 6.17
C LEU A 143 -11.24 -6.25 7.35
N ILE A 144 -11.30 -6.76 8.58
CA ILE A 144 -11.37 -5.94 9.79
C ILE A 144 -10.11 -5.11 9.95
N LEU A 145 -8.93 -5.71 9.73
CA LEU A 145 -7.65 -5.02 9.77
C LEU A 145 -7.62 -3.88 8.77
N ARG A 146 -8.03 -4.14 7.51
CA ARG A 146 -8.08 -3.14 6.45
C ARG A 146 -9.01 -1.97 6.80
N THR A 147 -10.17 -2.28 7.36
CA THR A 147 -11.15 -1.27 7.80
C THR A 147 -10.62 -0.44 8.95
N SER A 148 -9.92 -1.06 9.91
CA SER A 148 -9.28 -0.39 11.03
C SER A 148 -8.17 0.56 10.58
N PHE A 149 -7.35 0.15 9.61
CA PHE A 149 -6.34 1.03 9.01
C PHE A 149 -6.95 2.18 8.22
N MET A 150 -8.06 1.92 7.50
CA MET A 150 -8.79 2.97 6.78
C MET A 150 -9.36 4.03 7.74
N THR A 151 -9.98 3.60 8.85
CA THR A 151 -10.51 4.54 9.84
C THR A 151 -9.39 5.33 10.52
N TRP A 152 -8.26 4.70 10.83
CA TRP A 152 -7.07 5.38 11.33
C TRP A 152 -6.54 6.43 10.33
N PHE A 153 -6.45 6.07 9.04
CA PHE A 153 -6.04 7.00 7.98
C PHE A 153 -6.95 8.22 7.89
N LEU A 154 -8.28 8.01 7.92
CA LEU A 154 -9.25 9.10 7.94
C LEU A 154 -9.13 9.96 9.20
N TYR A 155 -8.84 9.35 10.35
CA TYR A 155 -8.60 10.05 11.60
C TYR A 155 -7.36 10.95 11.52
N GLU A 156 -6.23 10.43 11.01
CA GLU A 156 -5.02 11.24 10.82
C GLU A 156 -5.24 12.37 9.80
N LEU A 157 -5.93 12.10 8.68
CA LEU A 157 -6.30 13.14 7.70
C LEU A 157 -7.12 14.26 8.36
N ARG A 158 -8.16 13.88 9.13
CA ARG A 158 -9.02 14.84 9.81
C ARG A 158 -8.24 15.67 10.83
N ASN A 159 -7.32 15.05 11.55
CA ASN A 159 -6.47 15.73 12.51
C ASN A 159 -5.59 16.77 11.82
N THR A 160 -4.90 16.40 10.74
CA THR A 160 -4.07 17.31 9.93
C THR A 160 -4.86 18.46 9.33
N MET A 161 -6.04 18.19 8.76
CA MET A 161 -6.92 19.24 8.24
C MET A 161 -7.37 20.22 9.33
N LYS A 162 -7.68 19.73 10.54
CA LYS A 162 -8.04 20.59 11.68
C LYS A 162 -6.87 21.48 12.12
N TYR A 163 -5.64 20.97 12.13
CA TYR A 163 -4.46 21.77 12.46
C TYR A 163 -4.25 22.90 11.45
N GLU A 164 -4.28 22.62 10.14
CA GLU A 164 -4.05 23.65 9.13
C GLU A 164 -5.17 24.70 9.09
N HIS A 165 -6.42 24.29 9.31
CA HIS A 165 -7.56 25.19 9.34
C HIS A 165 -7.63 26.05 10.63
N SER A 166 -7.03 25.60 11.75
CA SER A 166 -6.93 26.38 12.99
C SER A 166 -5.90 27.50 12.85
N THR A 167 -4.70 27.20 12.34
CA THR A 167 -3.62 28.18 12.18
C THR A 167 -3.98 29.33 11.23
N LYS A 168 -4.76 29.06 10.17
CA LYS A 168 -5.23 30.11 9.23
C LYS A 168 -6.21 31.10 9.86
N LYS A 169 -6.98 30.69 10.89
CA LYS A 169 -7.93 31.59 11.58
C LYS A 169 -7.25 32.45 12.66
N THR A 170 -6.27 31.91 13.40
CA THR A 170 -5.57 32.68 14.44
C THR A 170 -4.60 33.72 13.88
N GLY A 171 -3.96 33.48 12.73
CA GLY A 171 -3.12 34.49 12.08
C GLY A 171 -3.92 35.70 11.55
N PHE A 172 -5.15 35.48 11.09
CA PHE A 172 -6.04 36.55 10.63
C PHE A 172 -6.60 37.39 11.80
N LEU A 173 -6.86 36.76 12.94
CA LEU A 173 -7.36 37.44 14.15
C LEU A 173 -6.25 38.10 14.99
N ALA A 174 -4.98 37.73 14.80
CA ALA A 174 -3.83 38.33 15.47
C ALA A 174 -3.18 39.50 14.68
N ALA A 175 -3.71 39.82 13.50
CA ALA A 175 -3.34 41.04 12.74
C ALA A 175 -4.42 42.15 12.79
N PRO A 176 -5.05 42.50 13.94
CA PRO A 176 -5.88 43.69 14.02
C PRO A 176 -4.97 44.91 14.18
N GLY A 177 -4.60 45.56 13.07
CA GLY A 177 -4.02 46.91 13.11
C GLY A 177 -2.72 47.08 12.36
N ARG A 178 -2.83 47.25 11.03
CA ARG A 178 -1.96 48.15 10.26
C ARG A 178 -2.74 48.64 9.05
N PHE A 179 -3.59 49.65 9.25
CA PHE A 179 -3.75 50.86 8.44
C PHE A 179 -4.54 51.88 9.28
#